data_AF-A0A1I0TRA4-F1
#
_entry.id   AF-A0A1I0TRA4-F1
#
_cell.length_a   1.000
_cell.length_b   1.000
_cell.length_c   1.000
_cell.angle_alpha   90.00
_cell.angle_beta   90.00
_cell.angle_gamma   90.00
#
_symmetry.space_group_name_H-M   'P 1'
#
loop_
_entity.id
_entity.type
_entity.pdbx_description
1 polymer ?
#
loop_
_entity_poly.entity_id
_entity_poly.type
_entity_poly.pdbx_seq_one_letter_code
_entity_poly.pdbx_strand_id
1 'polypeptide(L)'
;MWIYFYAAHLLGDFMFQPDRCVNGRKERPILFLGKHVAIHIVLMAIASFIAMSMNNSFHLPVFLLSGQAILLISICHYLIDYGKMKLNDNLKGTGNQAFLFLLDQMLHFLTIWIAFHGLHISTRLLDNGTASFFRGWTTDEKIVATGCVFILATYGADRFLQIVLQDIMPNHELQEGIYRLSDEKNGSKNKTQE
;
A
#
# COMPACT_ATOMS: atom_id res chain seq x y z
N MET A 1 6.34 2.39 16.90
CA MET A 1 6.73 3.36 15.83
C MET A 1 6.65 2.78 14.41
N TRP A 2 7.38 1.70 14.08
CA TRP A 2 7.41 1.15 12.71
C TRP A 2 6.02 0.71 12.19
N ILE A 3 5.12 0.28 13.09
CA ILE A 3 3.75 -0.14 12.72
C ILE A 3 2.92 0.99 12.11
N TYR A 4 3.14 2.24 12.51
CA TYR A 4 2.47 3.41 11.92
C TYR A 4 2.91 3.63 10.47
N PHE A 5 4.19 3.40 10.19
CA PHE A 5 4.75 3.48 8.84
C PHE A 5 4.23 2.33 7.99
N TYR A 6 4.14 1.13 8.56
CA TYR A 6 3.52 0.00 7.87
C TYR A 6 2.04 0.27 7.54
N ALA A 7 1.27 0.84 8.48
CA ALA A 7 -0.10 1.25 8.21
C ALA A 7 -0.19 2.29 7.07
N ALA A 8 0.65 3.32 7.09
CA ALA A 8 0.71 4.32 6.03
C ALA A 8 1.04 3.72 4.66
N HIS A 9 1.96 2.76 4.63
CA HIS A 9 2.28 2.00 3.42
C HIS A 9 1.06 1.22 2.90
N LEU A 10 0.38 0.46 3.77
CA LEU A 10 -0.81 -0.29 3.38
C LEU A 10 -1.93 0.63 2.85
N LEU A 11 -2.15 1.78 3.50
CA LEU A 11 -3.08 2.80 2.98
C LEU A 11 -2.65 3.26 1.58
N GLY A 12 -1.38 3.58 1.40
CA GLY A 12 -0.83 4.04 0.12
C GLY A 12 -1.03 3.05 -1.01
N ASP A 13 -0.69 1.77 -0.77
CA ASP A 13 -0.77 0.71 -1.79
C ASP A 13 -2.19 0.23 -2.06
N PHE A 14 -3.07 0.14 -1.06
CA PHE A 14 -4.40 -0.45 -1.26
C PHE A 14 -5.52 0.59 -1.44
N MET A 15 -5.47 1.71 -0.71
CA MET A 15 -6.55 2.70 -0.74
C MET A 15 -6.28 3.84 -1.72
N PHE A 16 -5.01 4.26 -1.84
CA PHE A 16 -4.62 5.41 -2.66
C PHE A 16 -3.97 5.04 -4.00
N GLN A 17 -3.87 3.74 -4.32
CA GLN A 17 -3.48 3.26 -5.65
C GLN A 17 -4.73 2.85 -6.46
N PRO A 18 -5.38 3.77 -7.21
CA PRO A 18 -6.60 3.44 -7.93
C PRO A 18 -6.35 2.46 -9.09
N ASP A 19 -7.13 1.38 -9.11
CA ASP A 19 -7.17 0.35 -10.17
C ASP A 19 -7.37 0.90 -11.59
N ARG A 20 -7.92 2.11 -11.73
CA ARG A 20 -8.20 2.73 -13.03
C ARG A 20 -6.97 3.28 -13.75
N CYS A 21 -5.78 3.22 -13.15
CA CYS A 21 -4.53 3.70 -13.76
C CYS A 21 -3.70 2.62 -14.49
N VAL A 22 -4.25 1.41 -14.69
CA VAL A 22 -3.58 0.33 -15.43
C VAL A 22 -3.26 0.73 -16.89
N ASN A 23 -4.09 1.59 -17.51
CA ASN A 23 -3.85 2.07 -18.88
C ASN A 23 -2.73 3.13 -18.95
N GLY A 24 -2.65 4.04 -17.97
CA GLY A 24 -1.60 5.07 -17.91
C GLY A 24 -0.21 4.52 -17.53
N ARG A 25 -0.16 3.37 -16.85
CA ARG A 25 1.08 2.68 -16.46
C ARG A 25 1.88 2.19 -17.66
N LYS A 26 1.21 1.87 -18.77
CA LYS A 26 1.87 1.44 -20.02
C LYS A 26 2.51 2.61 -20.79
N GLU A 27 1.92 3.79 -20.73
CA GLU A 27 2.39 4.95 -21.51
C GLU A 27 3.47 5.76 -20.78
N ARG A 28 3.35 5.95 -19.45
CA ARG A 28 4.31 6.74 -18.65
C ARG A 28 4.57 6.10 -17.27
N PRO A 29 5.25 4.93 -17.21
CA PRO A 29 5.44 4.17 -15.97
C PRO A 29 6.17 4.96 -14.89
N ILE A 30 7.19 5.73 -15.26
CA ILE A 30 8.03 6.51 -14.33
C ILE A 30 7.22 7.62 -13.66
N LEU A 31 6.38 8.34 -14.40
CA LEU A 31 5.58 9.43 -13.86
C LEU A 31 4.52 8.91 -12.90
N PHE A 32 3.89 7.78 -13.23
CA PHE A 32 2.91 7.14 -12.35
C PHE A 32 3.57 6.68 -11.05
N LEU A 33 4.72 6.02 -11.15
CA LEU A 33 5.46 5.55 -9.99
C LEU A 33 5.93 6.73 -9.11
N GLY A 34 6.39 7.82 -9.71
CA GLY A 34 6.76 9.03 -8.97
C GLY A 34 5.60 9.64 -8.19
N LYS A 35 4.38 9.67 -8.76
CA LYS A 35 3.17 10.12 -8.04
C LYS A 35 2.81 9.18 -6.89
N HIS A 36 2.91 7.88 -7.13
CA HIS A 36 2.65 6.86 -6.10
C HIS A 36 3.60 7.01 -4.91
N VAL A 37 4.90 7.13 -5.18
CA VAL A 37 5.91 7.36 -4.14
C VAL A 37 5.69 8.70 -3.43
N ALA A 38 5.24 9.76 -4.12
CA ALA A 38 4.90 11.03 -3.49
C ALA A 38 3.74 10.89 -2.48
N ILE A 39 2.72 10.09 -2.80
CA ILE A 39 1.63 9.77 -1.86
C ILE A 39 2.19 9.06 -0.62
N HIS A 40 3.05 8.05 -0.83
CA HIS A 40 3.71 7.34 0.28
C HIS A 40 4.53 8.29 1.17
N ILE A 41 5.31 9.21 0.60
CA ILE A 41 6.05 10.22 1.37
C ILE A 41 5.12 11.03 2.27
N VAL A 42 3.99 11.50 1.72
CA VAL A 42 3.00 12.30 2.48
C VAL A 42 2.37 11.46 3.59
N LEU A 43 1.93 10.23 3.29
CA LEU A 43 1.32 9.35 4.28
C LEU A 43 2.29 8.99 5.41
N MET A 44 3.56 8.73 5.07
CA MET A 44 4.59 8.43 6.06
C MET A 44 4.94 9.65 6.92
N ALA A 45 4.95 10.86 6.35
CA ALA A 45 5.12 12.08 7.12
C ALA A 45 3.97 12.31 8.12
N ILE A 46 2.73 12.07 7.69
CA ILE A 46 1.53 12.11 8.56
C ILE A 46 1.65 11.04 9.66
N ALA A 47 2.02 9.81 9.31
CA ALA A 47 2.19 8.73 10.28
C ALA A 47 3.28 9.03 11.31
N SER A 48 4.41 9.61 10.87
CA SER A 48 5.46 10.08 11.78
C SER A 48 4.94 11.13 12.74
N PHE A 49 4.15 12.10 12.25
CA PHE A 49 3.58 13.15 13.08
C PHE A 49 2.60 12.59 14.12
N ILE A 50 1.69 11.69 13.71
CA ILE A 50 0.75 11.01 14.60
C ILE A 50 1.51 10.22 15.66
N ALA A 51 2.48 9.40 15.25
CA ALA A 51 3.21 8.53 16.17
C ALA A 51 4.01 9.34 17.21
N MET A 52 4.60 10.46 16.82
CA MET A 52 5.29 11.36 17.76
C MET A 52 4.33 12.08 18.71
N SER A 53 3.16 12.49 18.21
CA SER A 53 2.13 13.16 19.00
C SER A 53 1.53 12.24 20.07
N MET A 54 1.22 10.99 19.72
CA MET A 54 0.68 10.00 20.67
C MET A 54 1.67 9.65 21.78
N ASN A 55 2.97 9.67 21.46
CA ASN A 55 4.04 9.39 22.43
C ASN A 55 4.52 10.64 23.20
N ASN A 56 3.86 11.80 23.06
CA ASN A 56 4.28 13.08 23.64
C ASN A 56 5.78 13.41 23.41
N SER A 57 6.35 12.90 22.31
CA SER A 57 7.79 12.90 22.03
C SER A 57 8.11 13.81 20.85
N PHE A 58 7.28 14.84 20.62
CA PHE A 58 7.48 15.72 19.48
C PHE A 58 8.71 16.62 19.67
N HIS A 59 9.79 16.23 18.98
CA HIS A 59 11.00 17.02 18.89
C HIS A 59 11.42 17.13 17.42
N LEU A 60 11.68 18.36 16.96
CA LEU A 60 12.09 18.61 15.57
C LEU A 60 13.27 17.73 15.11
N PRO A 61 14.33 17.48 15.91
CA PRO A 61 15.41 16.57 15.50
C PRO A 61 14.94 15.13 15.25
N VAL A 62 13.97 14.63 16.02
CA VAL A 62 13.42 13.28 15.87
C VAL A 62 12.57 13.18 14.61
N PHE A 63 11.83 14.25 14.30
CA PHE A 63 11.06 14.36 13.07
C PHE A 63 11.96 14.44 11.82
N LEU A 64 13.08 15.15 11.92
CA LEU A 64 14.07 15.17 10.84
C LEU A 64 14.75 13.80 10.65
N LEU A 65 14.99 13.08 11.75
CA LEU A 65 15.54 11.73 11.71
C LEU A 65 14.57 10.72 11.09
N SER A 66 13.26 10.84 11.38
CA SER A 66 12.25 10.03 10.69
C SER A 66 12.18 10.35 9.20
N GLY A 67 12.50 11.58 8.79
CA GLY A 67 12.71 11.96 7.39
C GLY A 67 13.74 11.10 6.65
N GLN A 68 14.81 10.64 7.32
CA GLN A 68 15.78 9.72 6.73
C GLN A 68 15.16 8.33 6.47
N ALA A 69 14.35 7.82 7.41
CA ALA A 69 13.61 6.58 7.22
C ALA A 69 12.60 6.70 6.08
N ILE A 70 11.86 7.81 6.01
CA ILE A 70 10.92 8.08 4.91
C ILE A 70 11.66 8.03 3.58
N LEU A 71 12.78 8.75 3.45
CA LEU A 71 13.56 8.79 2.23
C LEU A 71 14.05 7.39 1.82
N LEU A 72 14.61 6.62 2.76
CA LEU A 72 15.05 5.25 2.48
C LEU A 72 13.89 4.36 2.03
N ILE A 73 12.79 4.36 2.77
CA ILE A 73 11.60 3.56 2.46
C ILE A 73 11.05 3.95 1.09
N SER A 74 10.99 5.24 0.76
CA SER A 74 10.50 5.73 -0.54
C SER A 74 11.39 5.33 -1.71
N ILE A 75 12.72 5.36 -1.54
CA ILE A 75 13.65 4.88 -2.57
C ILE A 75 13.46 3.38 -2.79
N CYS A 76 13.43 2.60 -1.71
CA CYS A 76 13.23 1.16 -1.80
C CYS A 76 11.86 0.81 -2.39
N HIS A 77 10.79 1.51 -2.00
CA HIS A 77 9.45 1.37 -2.55
C HIS A 77 9.46 1.58 -4.07
N TYR A 78 10.04 2.70 -4.54
CA TYR A 78 10.22 2.96 -5.97
C TYR A 78 10.95 1.80 -6.68
N LEU A 79 12.05 1.32 -6.12
CA LEU A 79 12.85 0.26 -6.73
C LEU A 79 12.11 -1.08 -6.79
N ILE A 80 11.38 -1.44 -5.73
CA ILE A 80 10.60 -2.68 -5.65
C ILE A 80 9.47 -2.62 -6.68
N ASP A 81 8.68 -1.55 -6.69
CA ASP A 81 7.57 -1.37 -7.63
C ASP A 81 8.06 -1.36 -9.09
N TYR A 82 9.17 -0.68 -9.38
CA TYR A 82 9.78 -0.69 -10.70
C TYR A 82 10.27 -2.09 -11.10
N GLY A 83 10.93 -2.80 -10.18
CA GLY A 83 11.37 -4.18 -10.37
C GLY A 83 10.20 -5.12 -10.67
N LYS A 84 9.11 -5.01 -9.90
CA LYS A 84 7.87 -5.75 -10.12
C LYS A 84 7.28 -5.47 -11.50
N MET A 85 7.22 -4.21 -11.94
CA MET A 85 6.73 -3.88 -13.29
C MET A 85 7.55 -4.59 -14.37
N LYS A 86 8.88 -4.59 -14.25
CA LYS A 86 9.76 -5.26 -15.23
C LYS A 86 9.65 -6.79 -15.20
N LEU A 87 9.44 -7.39 -14.03
CA LEU A 87 9.23 -8.83 -13.89
C LEU A 87 7.86 -9.26 -14.41
N ASN A 88 6.85 -8.43 -14.21
CA ASN A 88 5.49 -8.66 -14.67
C ASN A 88 5.39 -8.82 -16.19
N ASP A 89 6.21 -8.08 -16.95
CA ASP A 89 6.26 -8.21 -18.42
C ASP A 89 6.77 -9.58 -18.89
N ASN A 90 7.61 -10.23 -18.08
CA ASN A 90 8.26 -11.50 -18.41
C ASN A 90 7.53 -12.72 -17.83
N LEU A 91 6.87 -12.57 -16.68
CA LEU A 91 6.25 -13.67 -15.94
C LEU A 91 4.73 -13.68 -16.15
N LYS A 92 4.27 -14.49 -17.11
CA LYS A 92 2.85 -14.70 -17.39
C LYS A 92 2.32 -15.90 -16.59
N GLY A 93 1.02 -15.85 -16.25
CA GLY A 93 0.30 -16.92 -15.54
C GLY A 93 -0.04 -16.59 -14.08
N THR A 94 -1.18 -17.09 -13.63
CA THR A 94 -1.79 -16.79 -12.33
C THR A 94 -0.92 -17.09 -11.14
N GLY A 95 -0.25 -18.25 -11.11
CA GLY A 95 0.67 -18.60 -10.02
C GLY A 95 1.84 -17.64 -9.89
N ASN A 96 2.42 -17.21 -11.02
CA ASN A 96 3.53 -16.26 -11.03
C ASN A 96 3.09 -14.86 -10.58
N GLN A 97 1.90 -14.43 -10.98
CA GLN A 97 1.32 -13.15 -10.59
C GLN A 97 1.00 -13.10 -9.09
N ALA A 98 0.43 -14.19 -8.56
CA ALA A 98 0.17 -14.33 -7.12
C ALA A 98 1.47 -14.33 -6.32
N PHE A 99 2.50 -15.06 -6.78
CA PHE A 99 3.82 -15.05 -6.17
C PHE A 99 4.48 -13.66 -6.20
N LEU A 100 4.44 -12.96 -7.34
CA LEU A 100 4.96 -11.60 -7.46
C LEU A 100 4.25 -10.62 -6.52
N PHE A 101 2.93 -10.75 -6.34
CA PHE A 101 2.18 -9.96 -5.38
C PHE A 101 2.62 -10.22 -3.94
N LEU A 102 2.77 -11.48 -3.54
CA LEU A 102 3.24 -11.82 -2.18
C LEU A 102 4.67 -11.35 -1.94
N LEU A 103 5.57 -11.59 -2.90
CA LEU A 103 6.96 -11.13 -2.83
C LEU A 103 7.05 -9.62 -2.69
N ASP A 104 6.25 -8.88 -3.45
CA ASP A 104 6.15 -7.43 -3.39
C ASP A 104 5.75 -6.93 -1.99
N GLN A 105 4.68 -7.48 -1.41
CA GLN A 105 4.25 -7.11 -0.06
C GLN A 105 5.29 -7.48 1.01
N MET A 106 5.98 -8.63 0.85
CA MET A 106 7.06 -9.04 1.76
C MET A 106 8.27 -8.11 1.68
N LEU A 107 8.71 -7.71 0.48
CA LEU A 107 9.85 -6.82 0.30
C LEU A 107 9.59 -5.42 0.88
N HIS A 108 8.38 -4.89 0.71
CA HIS A 108 8.00 -3.61 1.31
C HIS A 108 7.95 -3.68 2.83
N PHE A 109 7.34 -4.73 3.39
CA PHE A 109 7.35 -4.97 4.84
C PHE A 109 8.79 -5.04 5.37
N LEU A 110 9.65 -5.84 4.73
CA LEU A 110 11.05 -6.01 5.13
C LEU A 110 11.83 -4.70 5.04
N THR A 111 11.57 -3.88 4.02
CA THR A 111 12.18 -2.55 3.87
C THR A 111 11.86 -1.67 5.07
N ILE A 112 10.57 -1.59 5.47
CA ILE A 112 10.15 -0.78 6.62
C ILE A 112 10.77 -1.33 7.90
N TRP A 113 10.76 -2.66 8.07
CA TRP A 113 11.39 -3.31 9.21
C TRP A 113 12.89 -2.97 9.31
N ILE A 114 13.65 -3.14 8.22
CA ILE A 114 15.09 -2.84 8.17
C ILE A 114 15.34 -1.34 8.37
N ALA A 115 14.52 -0.46 7.81
CA ALA A 115 14.68 0.99 7.99
C ALA A 115 14.59 1.40 9.47
N PHE A 116 13.73 0.74 10.26
CA PHE A 116 13.58 1.05 11.69
C PHE A 116 14.54 0.27 12.60
N HIS A 117 14.86 -0.99 12.26
CA HIS A 117 15.71 -1.85 13.10
C HIS A 117 17.19 -1.84 12.71
N GLY A 118 17.50 -1.69 11.43
CA GLY A 118 18.87 -1.74 10.90
C GLY A 118 19.60 -0.39 10.90
N LEU A 119 18.88 0.73 10.73
CA LEU A 119 19.52 2.06 10.72
C LEU A 119 19.90 2.57 12.12
N HIS A 120 19.61 1.83 13.20
CA HIS A 120 19.83 2.27 14.58
C HIS A 120 19.40 3.73 14.81
N ILE A 121 18.32 4.18 14.15
CA ILE A 121 17.70 5.50 14.33
C ILE A 121 17.51 5.68 15.83
N SER A 122 18.36 6.53 16.41
CA SER A 122 18.86 6.48 17.80
C SER A 122 17.96 5.70 18.75
N THR A 123 18.39 4.48 19.08
CA THR A 123 17.77 3.58 20.06
C THR A 123 17.57 4.22 21.44
N ARG A 124 18.14 5.41 21.71
CA ARG A 124 17.88 6.19 22.93
C ARG A 124 16.54 6.94 22.96
N LEU A 125 15.90 7.16 21.81
CA LEU A 125 14.55 7.73 21.71
C LEU A 125 13.49 6.67 21.38
N LEU A 126 13.94 5.44 21.15
CA LEU A 126 13.19 4.35 20.53
C LEU A 126 13.52 3.02 21.25
N ASP A 127 13.73 3.05 22.57
CA ASP A 127 14.03 1.87 23.42
C ASP A 127 12.86 0.87 23.52
N ASN A 128 11.84 1.06 22.69
CA ASN A 128 10.78 0.11 22.44
C ASN A 128 10.97 -0.63 21.11
N GLY A 129 11.96 -0.36 20.26
CA GLY A 129 12.04 -0.96 18.91
C GLY A 129 12.16 -2.48 18.91
N THR A 130 13.24 -3.03 19.46
CA THR A 130 13.46 -4.49 19.56
C THR A 130 12.79 -5.09 20.79
N ALA A 131 12.66 -4.31 21.86
CA ALA A 131 11.93 -4.71 23.05
C ALA A 131 10.43 -4.86 22.76
N SER A 132 9.78 -4.03 21.93
CA SER A 132 8.31 -4.11 21.71
C SER A 132 7.83 -5.40 21.06
N PHE A 133 8.65 -6.08 20.26
CA PHE A 133 8.26 -7.36 19.69
C PHE A 133 8.07 -8.44 20.78
N PHE A 134 8.85 -8.37 21.87
CA PHE A 134 8.82 -9.33 22.98
C PHE A 134 8.27 -8.75 24.31
N ARG A 135 8.16 -7.44 24.43
CA ARG A 135 7.69 -6.65 25.60
C ARG A 135 6.47 -5.89 25.10
N GLY A 136 5.29 -6.35 25.49
CA GLY A 136 4.02 -6.08 24.81
C GLY A 136 3.80 -4.67 24.26
N TRP A 137 3.20 -4.61 23.06
CA TRP A 137 2.80 -3.38 22.37
C TRP A 137 1.92 -2.47 23.23
N THR A 138 2.06 -1.15 23.04
CA THR A 138 1.15 -0.18 23.65
C THR A 138 -0.26 -0.37 23.09
N THR A 139 -1.29 0.14 23.79
CA THR A 139 -2.68 0.07 23.32
C THR A 139 -2.83 0.72 21.95
N ASP A 140 -2.16 1.84 21.72
CA ASP A 140 -2.20 2.57 20.45
C ASP A 140 -1.58 1.75 19.30
N GLU A 141 -0.43 1.13 19.56
CA GLU A 141 0.22 0.25 18.57
C GLU A 141 -0.63 -0.97 18.23
N LYS A 142 -1.35 -1.54 19.21
CA LYS A 142 -2.32 -2.63 18.97
C LYS A 142 -3.49 -2.18 18.10
N ILE A 143 -4.02 -0.97 18.31
CA ILE A 143 -5.09 -0.41 17.48
C ILE A 143 -4.60 -0.25 16.04
N VAL A 144 -3.42 0.36 15.85
CA VAL A 144 -2.84 0.52 14.51
C VAL A 144 -2.57 -0.81 13.84
N ALA A 145 -2.02 -1.79 14.56
CA ALA A 145 -1.79 -3.13 14.02
C ALA A 145 -3.08 -3.85 13.63
N THR A 146 -4.15 -3.69 14.43
CA THR A 146 -5.48 -4.21 14.09
C THR A 146 -5.98 -3.57 12.80
N GLY A 147 -5.75 -2.26 12.61
CA GLY A 147 -6.01 -1.56 11.34
C GLY A 147 -5.24 -2.16 10.16
N CYS A 148 -3.94 -2.45 10.32
CA CYS A 148 -3.13 -3.11 9.29
C CYS A 148 -3.72 -4.48 8.90
N VAL A 149 -4.07 -5.31 9.89
CA VAL A 149 -4.69 -6.62 9.66
C VAL A 149 -6.03 -6.46 8.94
N PHE A 150 -6.85 -5.48 9.32
CA PHE A 150 -8.12 -5.21 8.66
C PHE A 150 -7.93 -4.83 7.19
N ILE A 151 -6.98 -3.94 6.88
CA ILE A 151 -6.69 -3.54 5.49
C ILE A 151 -6.19 -4.72 4.66
N LEU A 152 -5.28 -5.52 5.21
CA LEU A 152 -4.77 -6.71 4.53
C LEU A 152 -5.88 -7.75 4.31
N ALA A 153 -6.73 -7.99 5.31
CA ALA A 153 -7.82 -8.96 5.23
C ALA A 153 -8.95 -8.54 4.27
N THR A 154 -9.13 -7.22 4.06
CA THR A 154 -10.18 -6.70 3.18
C THR A 154 -9.62 -6.44 1.78
N TYR A 155 -8.75 -5.43 1.64
CA TYR A 155 -8.20 -5.02 0.35
C TYR A 155 -7.09 -5.93 -0.15
N GLY A 156 -6.20 -6.37 0.75
CA GLY A 156 -5.11 -7.28 0.39
C GLY A 156 -5.63 -8.63 -0.11
N ALA A 157 -6.61 -9.19 0.59
CA ALA A 157 -7.27 -10.44 0.22
C ALA A 157 -8.09 -10.29 -1.06
N ASP A 158 -8.84 -9.20 -1.24
CA ASP A 158 -9.57 -8.93 -2.49
C ASP A 158 -8.62 -8.87 -3.68
N ARG A 159 -7.52 -8.11 -3.57
CA ARG A 159 -6.53 -8.00 -4.64
C ARG A 159 -5.85 -9.34 -4.96
N PHE A 160 -5.52 -10.11 -3.94
CA PHE A 160 -4.97 -11.45 -4.11
C PHE A 160 -5.97 -12.39 -4.79
N LEU A 161 -7.25 -12.34 -4.39
CA LEU A 161 -8.31 -13.15 -4.95
C LEU A 161 -8.56 -12.81 -6.42
N GLN A 162 -8.55 -11.52 -6.79
CA GLN A 162 -8.63 -11.08 -8.19
C GLN A 162 -7.53 -11.70 -9.05
N ILE A 163 -6.29 -11.78 -8.52
CA ILE A 163 -5.18 -12.41 -9.22
C ILE A 163 -5.42 -13.92 -9.35
N VAL A 164 -5.81 -14.61 -8.28
CA VAL A 164 -6.01 -16.07 -8.29
C VAL A 164 -7.19 -16.49 -9.16
N LEU A 165 -8.26 -15.68 -9.21
CA LEU A 165 -9.46 -15.97 -9.98
C LEU A 165 -9.43 -15.41 -11.40
N GLN A 166 -8.34 -14.75 -11.84
CA GLN A 166 -8.27 -14.11 -13.15
C GLN A 166 -8.49 -15.07 -14.33
N ASP A 167 -8.17 -16.36 -14.16
CA ASP A 167 -8.37 -17.40 -15.18
C ASP A 167 -9.77 -18.02 -15.13
N ILE A 168 -10.54 -17.81 -14.05
CA ILE A 168 -11.85 -18.43 -13.79
C ILE A 168 -13.00 -17.46 -14.07
N MET A 169 -12.81 -16.17 -13.80
CA MET A 169 -13.82 -15.13 -14.05
C MET A 169 -13.42 -14.25 -15.23
N PRO A 170 -14.08 -14.35 -16.41
CA PRO A 170 -13.84 -13.42 -17.50
C PRO A 170 -14.22 -11.99 -17.06
N ASN A 171 -13.34 -11.04 -17.37
CA ASN A 171 -13.25 -9.65 -16.89
C ASN A 171 -14.46 -8.71 -17.15
N HIS A 172 -15.72 -9.13 -17.03
CA HIS A 172 -16.87 -8.24 -17.29
C HIS A 172 -17.85 -8.02 -16.12
N GLU A 173 -17.91 -8.86 -15.09
CA GLU A 173 -18.99 -8.72 -14.09
C GLU A 173 -18.58 -8.08 -12.76
N LEU A 174 -17.28 -7.98 -12.44
CA LEU A 174 -16.82 -7.43 -11.15
C LEU A 174 -16.51 -5.93 -11.17
N GLN A 175 -16.32 -5.33 -12.36
CA GLN A 175 -16.09 -3.87 -12.48
C GLN A 175 -17.40 -3.07 -12.67
N GLU A 176 -18.49 -3.72 -13.06
CA GLU A 176 -19.82 -3.12 -13.29
C GLU A 176 -20.79 -3.32 -12.11
N GLY A 177 -20.29 -3.66 -10.92
CA GLY A 177 -21.07 -3.76 -9.68
C GLY A 177 -21.63 -2.43 -9.14
N ILE A 178 -21.55 -1.35 -9.90
CA ILE A 178 -22.39 -0.17 -9.71
C ILE A 178 -23.37 -0.17 -10.88
N TYR A 179 -24.50 -0.87 -10.71
CA TYR A 179 -25.67 -0.71 -11.57
C TYR A 179 -25.95 0.79 -11.73
N ARG A 180 -25.52 1.36 -12.85
CA ARG A 180 -25.96 2.69 -13.23
C ARG A 180 -27.41 2.54 -13.69
N LEU A 181 -28.32 3.06 -12.87
CA LEU A 181 -29.73 3.34 -13.21
C LEU A 181 -29.90 4.21 -14.48
N SER A 182 -28.83 4.57 -15.19
CA SER A 182 -28.90 5.33 -16.45
C SER A 182 -29.35 4.48 -17.63
N ASP A 183 -29.17 3.16 -17.59
CA ASP A 183 -29.34 2.34 -18.79
C ASP A 183 -30.78 1.83 -18.98
N GLU A 184 -31.60 1.91 -17.92
CA GLU A 184 -33.04 1.62 -18.00
C GLU A 184 -33.81 2.69 -18.78
N LYS A 185 -33.27 3.92 -18.90
CA LYS A 185 -33.99 5.04 -19.54
C LYS A 185 -33.85 5.08 -21.07
N ASN A 186 -32.86 4.38 -21.63
CA ASN A 186 -32.63 4.38 -23.09
C ASN A 186 -33.25 3.17 -23.81
N GLY A 187 -33.72 2.14 -23.10
CA GLY A 187 -34.39 0.98 -23.69
C GLY A 187 -35.85 1.20 -24.11
N SER A 188 -36.48 2.28 -23.65
CA SER A 188 -37.91 2.54 -23.87
C SER A 188 -38.24 3.47 -25.05
N LYS A 189 -37.26 4.04 -25.78
CA LYS A 189 -37.51 5.05 -26.82
C LYS A 189 -37.44 4.57 -28.28
N ASN A 190 -37.05 3.32 -28.56
CA ASN A 190 -36.89 2.83 -29.94
C ASN A 190 -37.99 1.85 -30.41
N LYS A 191 -39.21 1.94 -29.87
CA LYS A 191 -40.37 1.16 -30.38
C LYS A 191 -41.60 2.04 -30.61
N THR A 192 -41.50 3.04 -31.48
CA THR A 192 -42.64 3.59 -32.23
C THR A 192 -42.13 4.51 -33.33
N GLN A 193 -42.04 4.00 -34.55
CA GLN A 193 -42.23 4.71 -35.82
C GLN A 193 -42.05 3.67 -36.95
N GLU A 194 -43.10 2.85 -37.11
CA GLU A 194 -43.54 2.35 -38.42
C GLU A 194 -44.81 3.14 -38.78
#